data_AF-A0A1G7Y988-F1
#
_entry.id   AF-A0A1G7Y988-F1
#
_cell.length_a   1.000
_cell.length_b   1.000
_cell.length_c   1.000
_cell.angle_alpha   90.00
_cell.angle_beta   90.00
_cell.angle_gamma   90.00
#
_symmetry.space_group_name_H-M   'P 1'
#
loop_
_entity.id
_entity.type
_entity.pdbx_description
1 polymer ?
#
loop_
_entity_poly.entity_id
_entity_poly.type
_entity_poly.pdbx_seq_one_letter_code
_entity_poly.pdbx_strand_id
1 'polypeptide(L)'
;MSGAPDAARIRARLLAALNHDLRAPLARIATQVGSGWADLAMLEGEVRRQLEWLSDLQECARFELQPPELAVAPAYLHALMRHLRYDGGELPALAVLDARRLTQVLARLRAHSGGLLAVQAQCVDDEVRLQFAAGEPDGLWHDVAGSLADERILPGLMVAAHLVRAMGGSLQQSGGGLRFDIRVALAAEQDAMPPTPHFDWPEPFGAGHAVLLLEPHQPMQDYLSEILESAEFDVQYAPEDRAPALILCADESVWDIWPREEAPPVLLHALLPPARPDDFIEVLYKPAPPAMLLSALRRRLEIRL
;
A
#
# COMPACT_ATOMS: atom_id res chain seq x y z
N MET A 1 30.22 33.07 -7.96
CA MET A 1 30.75 32.60 -6.67
C MET A 1 29.78 32.93 -5.54
N SER A 2 28.66 32.20 -5.39
CA SER A 2 27.61 32.48 -4.38
C SER A 2 27.11 31.24 -3.59
N GLY A 3 27.82 30.11 -3.63
CA GLY A 3 27.34 28.83 -3.04
C GLY A 3 27.85 28.45 -1.64
N ALA A 4 28.91 29.10 -1.16
CA ALA A 4 29.54 28.75 0.13
C ALA A 4 28.70 29.08 1.39
N PRO A 5 28.00 30.24 1.49
CA PRO A 5 27.24 30.56 2.70
C PRO A 5 25.97 29.72 2.85
N ASP A 6 25.41 29.23 1.73
CA ASP A 6 24.19 28.42 1.76
C ASP A 6 24.48 26.98 2.17
N ALA A 7 25.55 26.39 1.65
CA ALA A 7 25.99 25.05 2.05
C ALA A 7 26.39 24.96 3.54
N ALA A 8 27.06 25.99 4.08
CA ALA A 8 27.40 26.06 5.49
C ALA A 8 26.16 26.18 6.39
N ARG A 9 25.15 26.95 5.95
CA ARG A 9 23.88 27.10 6.64
C ARG A 9 23.05 25.83 6.63
N ILE A 10 22.95 25.16 5.48
CA ILE A 10 22.28 23.85 5.33
C ILE A 10 22.96 22.83 6.24
N ARG A 11 24.30 22.75 6.21
CA ARG A 11 25.07 21.85 7.08
C ARG A 11 24.84 22.12 8.56
N ALA A 12 24.85 23.38 8.99
CA ALA A 12 24.59 23.75 10.37
C ALA A 12 23.17 23.36 10.82
N ARG A 13 22.17 23.53 9.95
CA ARG A 13 20.78 23.11 10.19
C ARG A 13 20.62 21.60 10.26
N LEU A 14 21.23 20.86 9.33
CA LEU A 14 21.28 19.40 9.37
C LEU A 14 21.91 18.89 10.67
N LEU A 15 23.03 19.48 11.09
CA LEU A 15 23.68 19.13 12.35
C LEU A 15 22.81 19.48 13.58
N ALA A 16 22.07 20.60 13.53
CA ALA A 16 21.14 20.97 14.59
C ALA A 16 19.94 20.01 14.66
N ALA A 17 19.34 19.65 13.52
CA ALA A 17 18.25 18.67 13.44
C ALA A 17 18.71 17.28 13.87
N LEU A 18 19.84 16.79 13.36
CA LEU A 18 20.45 15.53 13.80
C LEU A 18 20.70 15.53 15.32
N ASN A 19 21.26 16.62 15.87
CA ASN A 19 21.48 16.69 17.31
C ASN A 19 20.17 16.72 18.10
N HIS A 20 19.20 17.54 17.72
CA HIS A 20 17.93 17.66 18.46
C HIS A 20 17.10 16.38 18.35
N ASP A 21 16.88 15.92 17.11
CA ASP A 21 15.96 14.84 16.79
C ASP A 21 16.53 13.46 17.07
N LEU A 22 17.86 13.29 17.21
CA LEU A 22 18.43 12.04 17.75
C LEU A 22 18.61 12.09 19.28
N ARG A 23 19.08 13.21 19.82
CA ARG A 23 19.43 13.28 21.26
C ARG A 23 18.21 13.21 22.16
N ALA A 24 17.10 13.87 21.81
CA ALA A 24 15.92 13.87 22.67
C ALA A 24 15.27 12.47 22.80
N PRO A 25 15.05 11.71 21.72
CA PRO A 25 14.62 10.31 21.76
C PRO A 25 15.58 9.39 22.50
N LEU A 26 16.88 9.48 22.22
CA LEU A 26 17.90 8.66 22.89
C LEU A 26 17.98 8.96 24.39
N ALA A 27 17.81 10.22 24.80
CA ALA A 27 17.73 10.60 26.20
C ALA A 27 16.46 10.06 26.89
N ARG A 28 15.31 10.04 26.19
CA ARG A 28 14.08 9.41 26.69
C ARG A 28 14.27 7.92 26.89
N ILE A 29 14.82 7.23 25.89
CA ILE A 29 15.16 5.80 25.95
C ILE A 29 16.09 5.53 27.13
N ALA A 30 17.18 6.28 27.26
CA ALA A 30 18.15 6.12 28.36
C ALA A 30 17.52 6.35 29.74
N THR A 31 16.63 7.32 29.88
CA THR A 31 15.92 7.61 31.13
C THR A 31 14.97 6.47 31.51
N GLN A 32 14.23 5.92 30.54
CA GLN A 32 13.29 4.82 30.78
C GLN A 32 13.98 3.47 31.06
N VAL A 33 15.10 3.21 30.39
CA VAL A 33 15.93 2.03 30.70
C VAL A 33 16.55 2.18 32.10
N GLY A 34 16.99 3.39 32.46
CA GLY A 34 17.58 3.69 33.77
C GLY A 34 16.61 3.66 34.96
N SER A 35 15.30 3.82 34.74
CA SER A 35 14.29 3.79 35.81
C SER A 35 13.84 2.38 36.22
N GLY A 36 14.30 1.34 35.53
CA GLY A 36 14.02 -0.07 35.85
C GLY A 36 12.59 -0.54 35.51
N TRP A 37 11.72 0.34 35.02
CA TRP A 37 10.38 0.06 34.51
C TRP A 37 10.31 0.53 33.05
N ALA A 38 10.81 -0.32 32.16
CA ALA A 38 10.81 -0.06 30.73
C ALA A 38 9.62 -0.78 30.08
N ASP A 39 8.66 -0.01 29.55
CA ASP A 39 7.70 -0.54 28.58
C ASP A 39 8.46 -0.82 27.27
N LEU A 40 8.79 -2.09 27.05
CA LEU A 40 9.56 -2.54 25.90
C LEU A 40 8.87 -2.20 24.56
N ALA A 41 7.54 -2.24 24.52
CA ALA A 41 6.80 -1.92 23.30
C ALA A 41 6.88 -0.43 22.96
N MET A 42 6.84 0.44 23.97
CA MET A 42 7.00 1.88 23.79
C MET A 42 8.43 2.23 23.36
N LEU A 43 9.43 1.61 23.98
CA LEU A 43 10.84 1.77 23.61
C LEU A 43 11.11 1.31 22.17
N GLU A 44 10.62 0.14 21.79
CA GLU A 44 10.72 -0.36 20.42
C GLU A 44 10.08 0.61 19.43
N GLY A 45 8.90 1.13 19.75
CA GLY A 45 8.21 2.13 18.93
C GLY A 45 9.03 3.42 18.76
N GLU A 46 9.69 3.89 19.81
CA GLU A 46 10.54 5.09 19.72
C GLU A 46 11.80 4.83 18.87
N VAL A 47 12.47 3.70 19.07
CA VAL A 47 13.63 3.31 18.25
C VAL A 47 13.25 3.19 16.79
N ARG A 48 12.12 2.54 16.49
CA ARG A 48 11.63 2.36 15.11
C ARG A 48 11.35 3.71 14.45
N ARG A 49 10.68 4.63 15.14
CA ARG A 49 10.46 6.00 14.66
C ARG A 49 11.76 6.74 14.34
N GLN A 50 12.80 6.54 15.16
CA GLN A 50 14.11 7.17 14.92
C GLN A 50 14.82 6.60 13.69
N LEU A 51 14.79 5.28 13.50
CA LEU A 51 15.35 4.64 12.33
C LEU A 51 14.60 5.08 11.05
N GLU A 52 13.27 5.18 11.11
CA GLU A 52 12.46 5.71 10.00
C GLU A 52 12.83 7.17 9.67
N TRP A 53 12.94 8.03 10.68
CA TRP A 53 13.34 9.43 10.49
C TRP A 53 14.73 9.56 9.85
N LEU A 54 15.70 8.75 10.29
CA LEU A 54 17.05 8.72 9.71
C LEU A 54 17.04 8.22 8.25
N SER A 55 16.27 7.16 7.97
CA SER A 55 16.10 6.64 6.63
C SER A 55 15.49 7.69 5.70
N ASP A 56 14.46 8.40 6.17
CA ASP A 56 13.83 9.47 5.41
C ASP A 56 14.80 10.63 5.15
N LEU A 57 15.63 11.00 6.13
CA LEU A 57 16.64 12.05 5.96
C LEU A 57 17.67 11.67 4.89
N GLN A 58 18.12 10.42 4.90
CA GLN A 58 19.02 9.88 3.88
C GLN A 58 18.36 9.87 2.50
N GLU A 59 17.08 9.47 2.42
CA GLU A 59 16.32 9.51 1.17
C GLU A 59 16.16 10.93 0.64
N CYS A 60 15.83 11.91 1.48
CA CYS A 60 15.78 13.32 1.10
C CYS A 60 17.12 13.79 0.51
N ALA A 61 18.23 13.52 1.21
CA ALA A 61 19.55 13.91 0.72
C ALA A 61 19.87 13.29 -0.64
N ARG A 62 19.45 12.05 -0.89
CA ARG A 62 19.56 11.42 -2.21
C ARG A 62 18.67 12.11 -3.24
N PHE A 63 17.42 12.43 -2.90
CA PHE A 63 16.46 13.04 -3.81
C PHE A 63 16.77 14.50 -4.17
N GLU A 64 17.51 15.23 -3.33
CA GLU A 64 18.05 16.53 -3.70
C GLU A 64 19.14 16.44 -4.78
N LEU A 65 19.89 15.34 -4.81
CA LEU A 65 20.95 15.11 -5.81
C LEU A 65 20.40 14.52 -7.10
N GLN A 66 19.46 13.59 -6.99
CA GLN A 66 18.86 12.88 -8.12
C GLN A 66 17.36 12.64 -7.84
N PRO A 67 16.45 13.14 -8.70
CA PRO A 67 15.03 12.86 -8.57
C PRO A 67 14.74 11.35 -8.47
N PRO A 68 13.73 10.94 -7.70
CA PRO A 68 13.41 9.53 -7.56
C PRO A 68 13.00 8.93 -8.91
N GLU A 69 13.59 7.79 -9.25
CA GLU A 69 13.17 6.98 -10.38
C GLU A 69 11.87 6.24 -10.04
N LEU A 70 10.91 6.31 -10.97
CA LEU A 70 9.62 5.64 -10.88
C LEU A 70 9.62 4.38 -11.74
N ALA A 71 9.16 3.27 -11.17
CA ALA A 71 8.88 2.03 -11.87
C ALA A 71 7.38 1.95 -12.14
N VAL A 72 6.94 2.69 -13.16
CA VAL A 72 5.52 2.82 -13.50
C VAL A 72 5.02 1.53 -14.16
N ALA A 73 3.93 0.97 -13.64
CA ALA A 73 3.28 -0.23 -14.18
C ALA A 73 1.77 -0.20 -13.89
N PRO A 74 0.96 -1.04 -14.54
CA PRO A 74 -0.44 -1.22 -14.16
C PRO A 74 -0.55 -1.65 -12.69
N ALA A 75 -1.29 -0.87 -11.91
CA ALA A 75 -1.47 -1.08 -10.48
C ALA A 75 -2.96 -1.19 -10.15
N TYR A 76 -3.30 -2.19 -9.36
CA TYR A 76 -4.66 -2.45 -8.92
C TYR A 76 -5.08 -1.48 -7.81
N LEU A 77 -5.98 -0.55 -8.13
CA LEU A 77 -6.27 0.58 -7.24
C LEU A 77 -7.07 0.19 -6.01
N HIS A 78 -8.02 -0.74 -6.13
CA HIS A 78 -8.83 -1.18 -4.99
C HIS A 78 -7.99 -1.88 -3.92
N ALA A 79 -7.01 -2.71 -4.30
CA ALA A 79 -6.06 -3.28 -3.35
C ALA A 79 -5.13 -2.22 -2.73
N LEU A 80 -4.62 -1.29 -3.54
CA LEU A 80 -3.74 -0.21 -3.09
C LEU A 80 -4.43 0.74 -2.11
N MET A 81 -5.72 1.01 -2.31
CA MET A 81 -6.49 2.00 -1.57
C MET A 81 -7.39 1.42 -0.47
N ARG A 82 -7.35 0.11 -0.22
CA ARG A 82 -8.23 -0.60 0.75
C ARG A 82 -8.20 -0.05 2.18
N HIS A 83 -7.17 0.71 2.55
CA HIS A 83 -7.01 1.30 3.88
C HIS A 83 -7.31 2.81 3.91
N LEU A 84 -7.79 3.37 2.80
CA LEU A 84 -8.16 4.78 2.68
C LEU A 84 -9.67 4.92 2.80
N ARG A 85 -10.12 6.07 3.29
CA ARG A 85 -11.53 6.45 3.20
C ARG A 85 -11.83 6.88 1.76
N TYR A 86 -12.89 6.37 1.18
CA TYR A 86 -13.33 6.77 -0.14
C TYR A 86 -14.37 7.88 -0.06
N ASP A 87 -14.05 9.06 -0.58
CA ASP A 87 -14.85 10.28 -0.43
C ASP A 87 -15.60 10.69 -1.73
N GLY A 88 -15.78 9.74 -2.66
CA GLY A 88 -16.60 9.89 -3.85
C GLY A 88 -15.86 9.62 -5.17
N GLY A 89 -16.66 9.45 -6.23
CA GLY A 89 -16.24 9.04 -7.57
C GLY A 89 -16.48 7.55 -7.85
N GLU A 90 -16.04 7.08 -9.01
CA GLU A 90 -15.82 5.65 -9.24
C GLU A 90 -14.31 5.41 -9.37
N LEU A 91 -13.76 4.58 -8.49
CA LEU A 91 -12.34 4.21 -8.55
C LEU A 91 -12.17 3.15 -9.63
N PRO A 92 -11.41 3.42 -10.71
CA PRO A 92 -11.19 2.42 -11.73
C PRO A 92 -10.40 1.24 -11.18
N ALA A 93 -10.46 0.13 -11.90
CA ALA A 93 -9.78 -1.10 -11.54
C ALA A 93 -8.25 -0.93 -11.48
N LEU A 94 -7.66 -0.42 -12.56
CA LEU A 94 -6.22 -0.24 -12.69
C LEU A 94 -5.86 1.13 -13.26
N ALA A 95 -4.67 1.60 -12.90
CA ALA A 95 -4.01 2.73 -13.54
C ALA A 95 -2.49 2.51 -13.61
N VAL A 96 -1.84 3.22 -14.52
CA VAL A 96 -0.39 3.15 -14.76
C VAL A 96 0.33 4.05 -13.75
N LEU A 97 0.84 3.48 -12.66
CA LEU A 97 1.52 4.21 -11.57
C LEU A 97 2.57 3.36 -10.83
N ASP A 98 3.47 3.99 -10.08
CA ASP A 98 4.39 3.26 -9.19
C ASP A 98 3.70 3.01 -7.83
N ALA A 99 3.09 1.83 -7.66
CA ALA A 99 2.30 1.47 -6.49
C ALA A 99 3.12 1.49 -5.18
N ARG A 100 4.40 1.14 -5.28
CA ARG A 100 5.31 1.11 -4.13
C ARG A 100 5.62 2.53 -3.66
N ARG A 101 5.92 3.45 -4.59
CA ARG A 101 6.16 4.85 -4.25
C ARG A 101 4.89 5.55 -3.78
N LEU A 102 3.74 5.26 -4.35
CA LEU A 102 2.47 5.79 -3.83
C LEU A 102 2.20 5.30 -2.41
N THR A 103 2.38 4.01 -2.14
CA THR A 103 2.26 3.45 -0.77
C THR A 103 3.21 4.13 0.21
N GLN A 104 4.46 4.41 -0.23
CA GLN A 104 5.44 5.16 0.56
C GLN A 104 4.93 6.56 0.90
N VAL A 105 4.40 7.30 -0.08
CA VAL A 105 3.77 8.62 0.15
C VAL A 105 2.65 8.51 1.18
N LEU A 106 1.68 7.62 0.98
CA LEU A 106 0.53 7.45 1.87
C LEU A 106 0.98 7.10 3.30
N ALA A 107 1.98 6.24 3.46
CA ALA A 107 2.54 5.91 4.78
C ALA A 107 3.12 7.14 5.48
N ARG A 108 3.87 7.99 4.77
CA ARG A 108 4.45 9.22 5.34
C ARG A 108 3.40 10.27 5.69
N LEU A 109 2.38 10.44 4.84
CA LEU A 109 1.29 11.38 5.15
C LEU A 109 0.50 10.94 6.38
N ARG A 110 0.20 9.64 6.52
CA ARG A 110 -0.47 9.09 7.71
C ARG A 110 0.37 9.26 8.97
N ALA A 111 1.67 9.02 8.89
CA ALA A 111 2.58 9.22 10.02
C ALA A 111 2.66 10.70 10.44
N HIS A 112 2.53 11.63 9.49
CA HIS A 112 2.58 13.07 9.76
C HIS A 112 1.25 13.62 10.30
N SER A 113 0.12 13.29 9.67
CA SER A 113 -1.18 13.85 10.04
C SER A 113 -1.82 13.16 11.25
N GLY A 114 -1.41 11.92 11.55
CA GLY A 114 -2.04 11.08 12.58
C GLY A 114 -3.51 10.74 12.30
N GLY A 115 -4.02 11.11 11.13
CA GLY A 115 -5.43 11.00 10.75
C GLY A 115 -5.68 9.98 9.66
N LEU A 116 -6.95 9.76 9.38
CA LEU A 116 -7.39 8.97 8.23
C LEU A 116 -7.05 9.71 6.94
N LEU A 117 -6.53 8.97 5.97
CA LEU A 117 -6.34 9.44 4.61
C LEU A 117 -7.62 9.18 3.82
N ALA A 118 -8.07 10.19 3.09
CA ALA A 118 -9.15 10.09 2.14
C ALA A 118 -8.62 10.15 0.71
N VAL A 119 -9.31 9.48 -0.20
CA VAL A 119 -9.07 9.57 -1.64
C VAL A 119 -10.39 9.83 -2.37
N GLN A 120 -10.31 10.69 -3.38
CA GLN A 120 -11.34 10.90 -4.39
C GLN A 120 -10.76 10.56 -5.76
N ALA A 121 -11.57 9.89 -6.59
CA ALA A 121 -11.19 9.51 -7.93
C ALA A 121 -12.14 10.15 -8.95
N GLN A 122 -11.59 10.68 -10.04
CA GLN A 122 -12.37 11.19 -11.14
C GLN A 122 -11.76 10.72 -12.45
N CYS A 123 -12.48 9.87 -13.18
CA CYS A 123 -12.10 9.46 -14.53
C CYS A 123 -12.42 10.60 -15.51
N VAL A 124 -11.46 10.94 -16.36
CA VAL A 124 -11.58 11.93 -17.44
C VAL A 124 -10.89 11.33 -18.65
N ASP A 125 -11.67 10.97 -19.67
CA ASP A 125 -11.18 10.26 -20.86
C ASP A 125 -10.39 8.98 -20.48
N ASP A 126 -9.14 8.86 -20.94
CA ASP A 126 -8.25 7.72 -20.67
C ASP A 126 -7.36 7.92 -19.42
N GLU A 127 -7.67 8.92 -18.58
CA GLU A 127 -6.95 9.21 -17.35
C GLU A 127 -7.87 9.15 -16.12
N VAL A 128 -7.27 8.88 -14.96
CA VAL A 128 -7.90 9.09 -13.67
C VAL A 128 -7.12 10.12 -12.86
N ARG A 129 -7.84 11.12 -12.37
CA ARG A 129 -7.32 12.05 -11.37
C ARG A 129 -7.58 11.48 -9.98
N LEU A 130 -6.52 11.29 -9.22
CA LEU A 130 -6.57 10.82 -7.83
C LEU A 130 -6.20 11.98 -6.91
N GLN A 131 -7.13 12.34 -6.02
CA GLN A 131 -6.95 13.41 -5.05
C GLN A 131 -6.90 12.83 -3.66
N PHE A 132 -5.83 13.09 -2.93
CA PHE A 132 -5.62 12.58 -1.59
C PHE A 132 -5.66 13.73 -0.59
N ALA A 133 -6.28 13.48 0.56
CA ALA A 133 -6.34 14.43 1.65
C ALA A 133 -6.16 13.74 3.00
N ALA A 134 -5.53 14.42 3.97
CA ALA A 134 -5.36 13.97 5.33
C ALA A 134 -5.45 15.15 6.30
N GLY A 135 -5.95 14.89 7.51
CA GLY A 135 -6.04 15.91 8.57
C GLY A 135 -7.03 17.03 8.27
N GLU A 136 -7.07 18.03 9.16
CA GLU A 136 -7.94 19.19 9.02
C GLU A 136 -7.12 20.41 8.59
N PRO A 137 -7.48 21.07 7.48
CA PRO A 137 -6.77 22.26 7.03
C PRO A 137 -7.02 23.45 7.96
N ASP A 138 -5.96 24.22 8.21
CA ASP A 138 -6.03 25.48 8.96
C ASP A 138 -5.33 26.59 8.17
N GLY A 139 -6.14 27.38 7.45
CA GLY A 139 -5.69 28.52 6.66
C GLY A 139 -5.31 28.19 5.21
N LEU A 140 -4.34 28.93 4.68
CA LEU A 140 -3.94 28.88 3.28
C LEU A 140 -3.09 27.63 2.98
N TRP A 141 -3.28 27.09 1.78
CA TRP A 141 -2.47 25.99 1.27
C TRP A 141 -1.16 26.50 0.70
N HIS A 142 -0.07 25.85 1.08
CA HIS A 142 1.28 26.14 0.58
C HIS A 142 1.92 24.85 0.08
N ASP A 143 2.73 24.95 -0.96
CA ASP A 143 3.48 23.80 -1.48
C ASP A 143 4.57 23.39 -0.49
N VAL A 144 4.70 22.08 -0.29
CA VAL A 144 5.82 21.50 0.46
C VAL A 144 7.02 21.44 -0.47
N ALA A 145 8.00 22.33 -0.26
CA ALA A 145 9.19 22.42 -1.11
C ALA A 145 10.06 21.15 -1.07
N GLY A 146 10.10 20.47 0.08
CA GLY A 146 10.83 19.22 0.26
C GLY A 146 12.34 19.42 0.35
N SER A 147 12.85 20.61 0.68
CA SER A 147 14.30 20.87 0.70
C SER A 147 14.91 20.88 2.10
N LEU A 148 16.11 20.33 2.24
CA LEU A 148 16.95 20.42 3.44
C LEU A 148 17.41 21.86 3.72
N ALA A 149 17.19 22.78 2.78
CA ALA A 149 17.36 24.21 2.99
C ALA A 149 16.19 24.87 3.75
N ASP A 150 15.06 24.17 3.93
CA ASP A 150 13.90 24.71 4.65
C ASP A 150 14.22 24.98 6.13
N GLU A 151 13.46 25.88 6.76
CA GLU A 151 13.66 26.23 8.17
C GLU A 151 13.34 25.08 9.12
N ARG A 152 12.43 24.19 8.71
CA ARG A 152 12.01 23.03 9.47
C ARG A 152 12.24 21.77 8.64
N ILE A 153 13.09 20.88 9.15
CA ILE A 153 13.39 19.60 8.51
C ILE A 153 12.33 18.58 8.96
N LEU A 154 11.50 18.14 8.02
CA LEU A 154 10.45 17.14 8.22
C LEU A 154 10.67 16.00 7.22
N PRO A 155 11.65 15.10 7.45
CA PRO A 155 12.13 14.19 6.41
C PRO A 155 11.03 13.36 5.77
N GLY A 156 10.12 12.78 6.54
CA GLY A 156 9.01 12.00 5.98
C GLY A 156 8.09 12.81 5.05
N LEU A 157 7.81 14.07 5.40
CA LEU A 157 6.98 14.94 4.55
C LEU A 157 7.75 15.42 3.31
N MET A 158 9.05 15.65 3.44
CA MET A 158 9.93 16.04 2.34
C MET A 158 10.11 14.89 1.33
N VAL A 159 10.30 13.65 1.80
CA VAL A 159 10.27 12.44 0.95
C VAL A 159 8.95 12.37 0.20
N ALA A 160 7.82 12.53 0.89
CA ALA A 160 6.51 12.52 0.24
C ALA A 160 6.40 13.60 -0.85
N ALA A 161 6.87 14.82 -0.59
CA ALA A 161 6.88 15.90 -1.58
C ALA A 161 7.71 15.57 -2.83
N HIS A 162 8.91 14.99 -2.66
CA HIS A 162 9.75 14.56 -3.78
C HIS A 162 9.09 13.47 -4.62
N LEU A 163 8.49 12.48 -3.97
CA LEU A 163 7.80 11.38 -4.66
C LEU A 163 6.55 11.85 -5.40
N VAL A 164 5.73 12.69 -4.76
CA VAL A 164 4.54 13.29 -5.39
C VAL A 164 4.95 14.12 -6.61
N ARG A 165 6.01 14.92 -6.49
CA ARG A 165 6.55 15.71 -7.61
C ARG A 165 7.01 14.82 -8.77
N ALA A 166 7.69 13.72 -8.48
CA ALA A 166 8.10 12.78 -9.52
C ALA A 166 6.92 12.09 -10.20
N MET A 167 5.82 11.86 -9.47
CA MET A 167 4.54 11.38 -10.02
C MET A 167 3.73 12.47 -10.75
N GLY A 168 4.28 13.67 -10.92
CA GLY A 168 3.63 14.78 -11.64
C GLY A 168 2.63 15.60 -10.80
N GLY A 169 2.57 15.39 -9.49
CA GLY A 169 1.70 16.13 -8.57
C GLY A 169 2.42 17.25 -7.79
N SER A 170 1.69 17.91 -6.90
CA SER A 170 2.24 18.79 -5.86
C SER A 170 1.67 18.47 -4.50
N LEU A 171 2.54 18.27 -3.50
CA LEU A 171 2.13 18.10 -2.10
C LEU A 171 1.95 19.47 -1.46
N GLN A 172 0.79 19.67 -0.83
CA GLN A 172 0.42 20.92 -0.18
C GLN A 172 0.06 20.71 1.28
N GLN A 173 0.33 21.73 2.10
CA GLN A 173 0.01 21.75 3.53
C GLN A 173 -0.78 23.01 3.90
N SER A 174 -1.73 22.86 4.82
CA SER A 174 -2.47 23.94 5.47
C SER A 174 -2.67 23.56 6.94
N GLY A 175 -1.88 24.13 7.86
CA GLY A 175 -1.85 23.69 9.26
C GLY A 175 -1.56 22.19 9.40
N GLY A 176 -2.49 21.44 9.99
CA GLY A 176 -2.44 19.97 10.08
C GLY A 176 -2.94 19.22 8.85
N GLY A 177 -3.52 19.93 7.88
CA GLY A 177 -4.06 19.39 6.65
C GLY A 177 -2.99 19.16 5.60
N LEU A 178 -3.05 18.01 4.92
CA LEU A 178 -2.19 17.63 3.81
C LEU A 178 -3.06 17.25 2.61
N ARG A 179 -2.65 17.65 1.41
CA ARG A 179 -3.29 17.19 0.17
C ARG A 179 -2.31 17.11 -0.99
N PHE A 180 -2.61 16.24 -1.93
CA PHE A 180 -1.98 16.24 -3.24
C PHE A 180 -2.91 15.61 -4.27
N ASP A 181 -2.67 15.89 -5.55
CA ASP A 181 -3.31 15.18 -6.63
C ASP A 181 -2.30 14.72 -7.67
N ILE A 182 -2.61 13.59 -8.31
CA ILE A 182 -1.87 13.03 -9.43
C ILE A 182 -2.86 12.67 -10.54
N ARG A 183 -2.37 12.69 -11.78
CA ARG A 183 -3.09 12.19 -12.95
C ARG A 183 -2.31 11.03 -13.52
N VAL A 184 -3.01 9.94 -13.77
CA VAL A 184 -2.42 8.68 -14.22
C VAL A 184 -3.30 8.09 -15.31
N ALA A 185 -2.68 7.50 -16.33
CA ALA A 185 -3.41 6.82 -17.40
C ALA A 185 -4.14 5.59 -16.83
N LEU A 186 -5.32 5.29 -17.36
CA LEU A 186 -6.00 4.03 -17.10
C LEU A 186 -5.17 2.87 -17.66
N ALA A 187 -5.28 1.71 -17.02
CA ALA A 187 -4.62 0.48 -17.49
C ALA A 187 -5.65 -0.63 -17.70
N ALA A 188 -5.36 -1.54 -18.62
CA ALA A 188 -6.10 -2.77 -18.78
C ALA A 188 -5.48 -3.89 -17.93
N GLU A 189 -6.30 -4.86 -17.52
CA GLU A 189 -5.82 -5.99 -16.71
C GLU A 189 -4.80 -6.85 -17.46
N GLN A 190 -4.95 -6.98 -18.78
CA GLN A 190 -4.03 -7.73 -19.66
C GLN A 190 -2.58 -7.23 -19.65
N ASP A 191 -2.35 -5.98 -19.24
CA ASP A 191 -1.02 -5.38 -19.15
C ASP A 191 -0.44 -5.51 -17.73
N ALA A 192 -1.26 -5.94 -16.76
CA ALA A 192 -0.86 -6.08 -15.38
C ALA A 192 -0.10 -7.38 -15.16
N MET A 193 0.91 -7.32 -14.29
CA MET A 193 1.61 -8.51 -13.82
C MET A 193 1.32 -8.70 -12.33
N PRO A 194 1.11 -9.94 -11.87
CA PRO A 194 1.05 -10.20 -10.44
C PRO A 194 2.38 -9.79 -9.77
N PRO A 195 2.35 -9.40 -8.49
CA PRO A 195 3.56 -9.06 -7.77
C PRO A 195 4.44 -10.30 -7.60
N THR A 196 5.75 -10.12 -7.56
CA THR A 196 6.65 -11.21 -7.14
C THR A 196 6.30 -11.61 -5.70
N PRO A 197 5.99 -12.89 -5.43
CA PRO A 197 5.65 -13.31 -4.08
C PRO A 197 6.85 -13.10 -3.15
N HIS A 198 6.65 -12.29 -2.11
CA HIS A 198 7.64 -12.08 -1.05
C HIS A 198 6.97 -12.23 0.31
N PHE A 199 6.99 -13.45 0.85
CA PHE A 199 6.47 -13.76 2.18
C PHE A 199 7.05 -15.09 2.66
N ASP A 200 6.98 -15.31 3.97
CA ASP A 200 7.33 -16.60 4.57
C ASP A 200 6.19 -17.58 4.32
N TRP A 201 6.46 -18.61 3.52
CA TRP A 201 5.49 -19.66 3.24
C TRP A 201 5.07 -20.35 4.54
N PRO A 202 3.76 -20.42 4.84
CA PRO A 202 3.30 -21.20 5.98
C PRO A 202 3.55 -22.69 5.71
N GLU A 203 3.54 -23.50 6.77
CA GLU A 203 3.47 -24.96 6.61
C GLU A 203 2.26 -25.31 5.71
N PRO A 204 2.46 -26.18 4.70
CA PRO A 204 1.39 -26.64 3.83
C PRO A 204 0.24 -27.26 4.61
N PHE A 205 -0.98 -27.02 4.15
CA PHE A 205 -2.19 -27.45 4.87
C PHE A 205 -3.36 -27.79 3.93
N GLY A 206 -3.15 -27.67 2.61
CA GLY A 206 -4.18 -27.84 1.58
C GLY A 206 -4.42 -29.30 1.19
N ALA A 207 -3.59 -30.24 1.65
CA ALA A 207 -3.66 -31.64 1.25
C ALA A 207 -5.08 -32.21 1.34
N GLY A 208 -5.54 -32.83 0.25
CA GLY A 208 -6.87 -33.43 0.14
C GLY A 208 -8.01 -32.45 -0.17
N HIS A 209 -7.75 -31.14 -0.23
CA HIS A 209 -8.74 -30.13 -0.60
C HIS A 209 -8.53 -29.68 -2.06
N ALA A 210 -9.58 -29.84 -2.86
CA ALA A 210 -9.62 -29.33 -4.23
C ALA A 210 -10.12 -27.89 -4.26
N VAL A 211 -9.40 -27.02 -4.99
CA VAL A 211 -9.80 -25.63 -5.23
C VAL A 211 -10.03 -25.45 -6.72
N LEU A 212 -11.24 -25.04 -7.09
CA LEU A 212 -11.53 -24.64 -8.46
C LEU A 212 -11.11 -23.18 -8.67
N LEU A 213 -10.16 -22.95 -9.57
CA LEU A 213 -9.64 -21.64 -9.91
C LEU A 213 -10.24 -21.14 -11.23
N LEU A 214 -11.10 -20.13 -11.13
CA LEU A 214 -11.75 -19.44 -12.25
C LEU A 214 -11.15 -18.04 -12.42
N GLU A 215 -9.92 -18.00 -12.94
CA GLU A 215 -9.19 -16.77 -13.23
C GLU A 215 -8.91 -16.69 -14.74
N PRO A 216 -9.56 -15.77 -15.49
CA PRO A 216 -9.36 -15.65 -16.93
C PRO A 216 -8.04 -14.98 -17.31
N HIS A 217 -7.42 -14.21 -16.40
CA HIS A 217 -6.16 -13.54 -16.68
C HIS A 217 -4.96 -14.48 -16.40
N GLN A 218 -4.35 -15.02 -17.47
CA GLN A 218 -3.34 -16.08 -17.37
C GLN A 218 -2.19 -15.80 -16.40
N PRO A 219 -1.53 -14.61 -16.39
CA PRO A 219 -0.48 -14.32 -15.42
C PRO A 219 -0.97 -14.43 -13.97
N MET A 220 -2.21 -13.99 -13.69
CA MET A 220 -2.79 -14.10 -12.35
C MET A 220 -3.16 -15.55 -12.03
N GLN A 221 -3.68 -16.30 -13.00
CA GLN A 221 -3.98 -17.72 -12.84
C GLN A 221 -2.72 -18.52 -12.47
N ASP A 222 -1.61 -18.31 -13.18
CA ASP A 222 -0.33 -18.96 -12.92
C ASP A 222 0.17 -18.63 -11.50
N TYR A 223 0.12 -17.35 -11.13
CA TYR A 223 0.52 -16.88 -9.80
C TYR A 223 -0.32 -17.49 -8.67
N LEU A 224 -1.65 -17.54 -8.83
CA LEU A 224 -2.54 -18.14 -7.84
C LEU A 224 -2.33 -19.66 -7.76
N SER A 225 -2.11 -20.32 -8.90
CA SER A 225 -1.81 -21.76 -8.95
C SER A 225 -0.54 -22.07 -8.16
N GLU A 226 0.55 -21.33 -8.39
CA GLU A 226 1.81 -21.51 -7.65
C GLU A 226 1.61 -21.36 -6.13
N ILE A 227 0.81 -20.38 -5.68
CA ILE A 227 0.51 -20.17 -4.25
C ILE A 227 -0.28 -21.35 -3.66
N LEU A 228 -1.30 -21.80 -4.38
CA LEU A 228 -2.17 -22.88 -3.92
C LEU A 228 -1.42 -24.23 -3.89
N GLU A 229 -0.67 -24.54 -4.95
CA GLU A 229 0.14 -25.76 -5.04
C GLU A 229 1.25 -25.79 -3.98
N SER A 230 1.90 -24.65 -3.71
CA SER A 230 2.90 -24.53 -2.64
C SER A 230 2.30 -24.78 -1.25
N ALA A 231 0.99 -24.58 -1.08
CA ALA A 231 0.27 -24.92 0.14
C ALA A 231 -0.37 -26.32 0.10
N GLU A 232 -0.05 -27.15 -0.91
CA GLU A 232 -0.53 -28.53 -1.14
C GLU A 232 -2.03 -28.66 -1.50
N PHE A 233 -2.66 -27.61 -2.04
CA PHE A 233 -4.01 -27.74 -2.60
C PHE A 233 -4.01 -28.46 -3.95
N ASP A 234 -5.05 -29.25 -4.22
CA ASP A 234 -5.32 -29.79 -5.56
C ASP A 234 -6.01 -28.70 -6.40
N VAL A 235 -5.29 -28.03 -7.30
CA VAL A 235 -5.85 -26.95 -8.13
C VAL A 235 -6.55 -27.53 -9.36
N GLN A 236 -7.77 -27.05 -9.64
CA GLN A 236 -8.59 -27.43 -10.78
C GLN A 236 -8.99 -26.21 -11.59
N TYR A 237 -9.18 -26.39 -12.90
CA TYR A 237 -9.60 -25.32 -13.82
C TYR A 237 -10.96 -25.59 -14.46
N ALA A 238 -11.51 -26.79 -14.26
CA ALA A 238 -12.81 -27.19 -14.75
C ALA A 238 -13.63 -27.88 -13.63
N PRO A 239 -14.95 -27.67 -13.58
CA PRO A 239 -15.80 -28.20 -12.51
C PRO A 239 -16.01 -29.73 -12.58
N GLU A 240 -15.68 -30.35 -13.72
CA GLU A 240 -16.00 -31.75 -14.02
C GLU A 240 -15.00 -32.76 -13.41
N ASP A 241 -13.83 -32.30 -12.96
CA ASP A 241 -12.74 -33.18 -12.53
C ASP A 241 -13.00 -33.83 -11.17
N ARG A 242 -13.48 -33.05 -10.20
CA ARG A 242 -13.86 -33.49 -8.85
C ARG A 242 -14.63 -32.36 -8.17
N ALA A 243 -15.55 -32.70 -7.26
CA ALA A 243 -16.26 -31.69 -6.48
C ALA A 243 -15.26 -30.81 -5.69
N PRO A 244 -15.19 -29.49 -5.94
CA PRO A 244 -14.24 -28.62 -5.26
C PRO A 244 -14.72 -28.33 -3.84
N ALA A 245 -13.77 -28.22 -2.91
CA ALA A 245 -14.05 -27.79 -1.54
C ALA A 245 -14.33 -26.28 -1.47
N LEU A 246 -13.80 -25.51 -2.42
CA LEU A 246 -13.96 -24.06 -2.55
C LEU A 246 -13.74 -23.63 -4.00
N ILE A 247 -14.44 -22.56 -4.41
CA ILE A 247 -14.23 -21.89 -5.70
C ILE A 247 -13.51 -20.56 -5.45
N LEU A 248 -12.43 -20.31 -6.19
CA LEU A 248 -11.73 -19.03 -6.25
C LEU A 248 -11.97 -18.42 -7.64
N CYS A 249 -12.73 -17.33 -7.72
CA CYS A 249 -13.11 -16.71 -8.99
C CYS A 249 -12.70 -15.24 -9.10
N ALA A 250 -12.47 -14.76 -10.32
CA ALA A 250 -12.09 -13.37 -10.58
C ALA A 250 -13.26 -12.37 -10.56
N ASP A 251 -14.47 -12.85 -10.86
CA ASP A 251 -15.67 -12.04 -11.03
C ASP A 251 -16.97 -12.82 -10.71
N GLU A 252 -18.12 -12.17 -10.89
CA GLU A 252 -19.43 -12.71 -10.59
C GLU A 252 -19.97 -13.70 -11.66
N SER A 253 -19.24 -13.94 -12.76
CA SER A 253 -19.65 -14.88 -13.82
C SER A 253 -19.67 -16.34 -13.35
N VAL A 254 -19.05 -16.64 -12.20
CA VAL A 254 -19.18 -17.94 -11.52
C VAL A 254 -20.65 -18.36 -11.34
N TRP A 255 -21.55 -17.39 -11.16
CA TRP A 255 -22.97 -17.65 -10.96
C TRP A 255 -23.73 -18.01 -12.24
N ASP A 256 -23.11 -17.80 -13.41
CA ASP A 256 -23.65 -18.31 -14.69
C ASP A 256 -23.35 -19.80 -14.86
N ILE A 257 -22.35 -20.32 -14.11
CA ILE A 257 -21.91 -21.72 -14.13
C ILE A 257 -22.60 -22.51 -13.01
N TRP A 258 -22.70 -21.93 -11.82
CA TRP A 258 -23.33 -22.57 -10.64
C TRP A 258 -24.51 -21.78 -10.09
N PRO A 259 -25.65 -22.44 -9.83
CA PRO A 259 -26.69 -21.88 -8.98
C PRO A 259 -26.12 -21.58 -7.59
N ARG A 260 -26.38 -20.37 -7.07
CA ARG A 260 -25.87 -19.90 -5.77
C ARG A 260 -26.18 -20.84 -4.60
N GLU A 261 -27.36 -21.46 -4.63
CA GLU A 261 -27.85 -22.35 -3.57
C GLU A 261 -27.11 -23.70 -3.54
N GLU A 262 -26.46 -24.07 -4.64
CA GLU A 262 -25.80 -25.36 -4.84
C GLU A 262 -24.27 -25.23 -4.92
N ALA A 263 -23.76 -24.00 -5.04
CA ALA A 263 -22.35 -23.74 -5.15
C ALA A 263 -21.61 -24.07 -3.84
N PRO A 264 -20.41 -24.68 -3.94
CA PRO A 264 -19.44 -24.68 -2.85
C PRO A 264 -19.12 -23.23 -2.39
N PRO A 265 -18.49 -23.05 -1.21
CA PRO A 265 -18.02 -21.74 -0.78
C PRO A 265 -17.23 -21.01 -1.86
N VAL A 266 -17.59 -19.76 -2.17
CA VAL A 266 -16.96 -18.96 -3.23
C VAL A 266 -16.20 -17.78 -2.66
N LEU A 267 -14.88 -17.76 -2.88
CA LEU A 267 -14.00 -16.64 -2.60
C LEU A 267 -13.84 -15.81 -3.89
N LEU A 268 -14.13 -14.51 -3.81
CA LEU A 268 -13.96 -13.60 -4.94
C LEU A 268 -12.59 -12.92 -4.87
N HIS A 269 -11.77 -13.12 -5.90
CA HIS A 269 -10.54 -12.38 -6.15
C HIS A 269 -10.82 -11.19 -7.06
N ALA A 270 -11.44 -10.16 -6.50
CA ALA A 270 -12.12 -9.12 -7.26
C ALA A 270 -11.19 -8.05 -7.83
N LEU A 271 -11.45 -7.64 -9.07
CA LEU A 271 -10.87 -6.44 -9.65
C LEU A 271 -11.59 -5.16 -9.18
N LEU A 272 -12.92 -5.24 -9.08
CA LEU A 272 -13.83 -4.18 -8.66
C LEU A 272 -14.70 -4.66 -7.48
N PRO A 273 -15.29 -3.76 -6.67
CA PRO A 273 -16.26 -4.15 -5.66
C PRO A 273 -17.44 -4.90 -6.30
N PRO A 274 -17.82 -6.08 -5.79
CA PRO A 274 -18.95 -6.82 -6.33
C PRO A 274 -20.26 -6.09 -6.06
N ALA A 275 -21.24 -6.27 -6.95
CA ALA A 275 -22.60 -5.80 -6.77
C ALA A 275 -23.31 -6.53 -5.63
N ARG A 276 -22.95 -7.80 -5.38
CA ARG A 276 -23.51 -8.65 -4.32
C ARG A 276 -22.39 -9.22 -3.44
N PRO A 277 -21.79 -8.42 -2.53
CA PRO A 277 -20.70 -8.89 -1.68
C PRO A 277 -21.11 -10.07 -0.78
N ASP A 278 -22.37 -10.13 -0.37
CA ASP A 278 -22.90 -11.18 0.52
C ASP A 278 -23.05 -12.55 -0.17
N ASP A 279 -22.94 -12.61 -1.50
CA ASP A 279 -22.92 -13.88 -2.25
C ASP A 279 -21.58 -14.63 -2.08
N PHE A 280 -20.55 -13.96 -1.55
CA PHE A 280 -19.20 -14.50 -1.42
C PHE A 280 -18.82 -14.70 0.05
N ILE A 281 -18.12 -15.79 0.35
CA ILE A 281 -17.63 -16.04 1.72
C ILE A 281 -16.53 -15.06 2.13
N GLU A 282 -15.78 -14.55 1.15
CA GLU A 282 -14.76 -13.52 1.34
C GLU A 282 -14.46 -12.84 0.00
N VAL A 283 -14.22 -11.53 0.04
CA VAL A 283 -13.81 -10.72 -1.13
C VAL A 283 -12.39 -10.23 -0.89
N LEU A 284 -11.48 -10.60 -1.78
CA LEU A 284 -10.07 -10.18 -1.76
C LEU A 284 -9.77 -9.41 -3.05
N TYR A 285 -9.27 -8.19 -2.96
CA TYR A 285 -8.91 -7.43 -4.16
C TYR A 285 -7.61 -7.91 -4.80
N LYS A 286 -7.57 -7.93 -6.14
CA LYS A 286 -6.35 -8.22 -6.91
C LYS A 286 -5.28 -7.14 -6.71
N PRO A 287 -3.98 -7.48 -6.61
CA PRO A 287 -3.47 -8.79 -6.22
C PRO A 287 -3.64 -8.96 -4.71
N ALA A 288 -4.12 -10.12 -4.27
CA ALA A 288 -4.23 -10.39 -2.86
C ALA A 288 -2.85 -10.83 -2.34
N PRO A 289 -2.36 -10.31 -1.21
CA PRO A 289 -1.13 -10.83 -0.61
C PRO A 289 -1.29 -12.34 -0.35
N PRO A 290 -0.30 -13.19 -0.67
CA PRO A 290 -0.42 -14.63 -0.50
C PRO A 290 -0.81 -15.05 0.92
N ALA A 291 -0.22 -14.41 1.94
CA ALA A 291 -0.56 -14.66 3.35
C ALA A 291 -2.04 -14.35 3.65
N MET A 292 -2.62 -13.34 3.00
CA MET A 292 -4.05 -13.01 3.16
C MET A 292 -4.93 -14.05 2.48
N LEU A 293 -4.57 -14.47 1.25
CA LEU A 293 -5.27 -15.53 0.51
C LEU A 293 -5.24 -16.86 1.28
N LEU A 294 -4.06 -17.34 1.67
CA LEU A 294 -3.90 -18.59 2.41
C LEU A 294 -4.58 -18.54 3.79
N SER A 295 -4.54 -17.40 4.47
CA SER A 295 -5.27 -17.22 5.73
C SER A 295 -6.79 -17.27 5.52
N ALA A 296 -7.31 -16.70 4.44
CA ALA A 296 -8.72 -16.82 4.07
C ALA A 296 -9.10 -18.28 3.81
N LEU A 297 -8.36 -18.97 2.96
CA LEU A 297 -8.59 -20.39 2.65
C LEU A 297 -8.59 -21.27 3.91
N ARG A 298 -7.57 -21.09 4.77
CA ARG A 298 -7.46 -21.83 6.03
C ARG A 298 -8.68 -21.65 6.94
N ARG A 299 -9.15 -20.41 7.10
CA ARG A 299 -10.33 -20.11 7.94
C ARG A 299 -11.61 -20.71 7.36
N ARG A 300 -11.76 -20.68 6.04
CA ARG A 300 -13.02 -21.03 5.35
C ARG A 300 -13.17 -22.52 5.12
N LEU A 301 -12.06 -23.25 5.02
CA LEU A 301 -12.04 -24.71 4.95
C LEU A 301 -12.02 -25.38 6.34
N GLU A 302 -12.07 -24.59 7.42
CA GLU A 302 -12.05 -25.05 8.82
C GLU A 302 -10.87 -25.98 9.18
N ILE A 303 -9.74 -25.83 8.49
CA ILE A 303 -8.57 -26.69 8.66
C ILE A 303 -7.89 -26.36 9.99
N ARG A 304 -7.93 -27.31 10.94
CA ARG A 304 -7.26 -27.22 12.25
C ARG A 304 -5.87 -27.85 12.18
N LEU A 305 -4.91 -27.24 12.88
CA LEU A 305 -3.58 -27.79 13.16
C LEU A 305 -3.65 -28.94 14.17
#